data_AF-A0A8T5XFT5-F1
#
_entry.id   AF-A0A8T5XFT5-F1
#
_cell.length_a   1.000
_cell.length_b   1.000
_cell.length_c   1.000
_cell.angle_alpha   90.00
_cell.angle_beta   90.00
_cell.angle_gamma   90.00
#
_symmetry.space_group_name_H-M   'P 1'
#
loop_
_entity.id
_entity.type
_entity.pdbx_description
1 polymer ?
#
loop_
_entity_poly.entity_id
_entity_poly.type
_entity_poly.pdbx_seq_one_letter_code
_entity_poly.pdbx_strand_id
1 'polypeptide(L)'
;MLKPKRLKRGATIGVIAPSSCDDIRKTHLAEKFLINEGFKVKMGKSCYESYGYLAGSDQIRAKDINDMFKDDEVDGIICLRGGYGSVRIIDLIDYEIIKNNPKVFLGYSDITALHIAINQLSDLITFHGPMLSSDMIKDFKRYSYDYLFDNLLKEGRNKLENPKDEKIKCLVKGRAKGKITGGNLALVTSTIGTEYEIDTKGKILMLEDIDEQPYRIDRMLNKLRLSGKLKDAAGIILGDFNNCIPNKRENSLTLMEVINDIIKPLNIPTVYNVKFGHCNPTMTIPLGIEIEMDSEKGNLVINSIPTFKK
;
A
#
# COMPACT_ATOMS: atom_id res chain seq x y z
N MET A 1 2.24 -10.03 14.54
CA MET A 1 2.82 -9.04 13.63
C MET A 1 3.95 -8.33 14.32
N LEU A 2 5.17 -8.60 13.86
CA LEU A 2 6.37 -7.83 14.11
C LEU A 2 6.15 -6.38 13.69
N LYS A 3 6.65 -5.47 14.53
CA LYS A 3 6.68 -4.03 14.26
C LYS A 3 8.11 -3.63 13.95
N PRO A 4 8.35 -2.87 12.87
CA PRO A 4 9.68 -2.34 12.63
C PRO A 4 10.06 -1.30 13.69
N LYS A 5 11.36 -1.09 13.85
CA LYS A 5 11.87 0.01 14.69
C LYS A 5 11.46 1.34 14.07
N ARG A 6 11.03 2.28 14.92
CA ARG A 6 10.73 3.66 14.51
C ARG A 6 12.00 4.31 13.96
N LEU A 7 11.87 5.01 12.84
CA LEU A 7 12.97 5.76 12.26
C LEU A 7 13.26 7.00 13.11
N LYS A 8 14.48 7.50 12.97
CA LYS A 8 14.90 8.80 13.51
C LYS A 8 15.62 9.57 12.42
N ARG A 9 15.65 10.90 12.52
CA ARG A 9 16.53 11.71 11.67
C ARG A 9 17.98 11.22 11.88
N GLY A 10 18.72 11.09 10.78
CA GLY A 10 20.04 10.47 10.71
C GLY A 10 20.04 8.96 10.48
N ALA A 11 18.88 8.29 10.48
CA ALA A 11 18.74 6.89 10.06
C ALA A 11 19.10 6.70 8.59
N THR A 12 19.51 5.48 8.24
CA THR A 12 19.81 5.13 6.84
C THR A 12 18.57 4.54 6.18
N ILE A 13 18.17 5.14 5.06
CA ILE A 13 17.08 4.66 4.21
C ILE A 13 17.66 3.96 2.99
N GLY A 14 17.33 2.67 2.85
CA GLY A 14 17.50 1.94 1.60
C GLY A 14 16.43 2.35 0.60
N VAL A 15 16.82 2.73 -0.61
CA VAL A 15 15.88 3.01 -1.70
C VAL A 15 16.01 1.91 -2.73
N ILE A 16 14.88 1.33 -3.13
CA ILE A 16 14.83 0.22 -4.10
C ILE A 16 13.78 0.50 -5.17
N ALA A 17 13.91 -0.10 -6.35
CA ALA A 17 12.92 -0.04 -7.42
C ALA A 17 12.45 -1.47 -7.76
N PRO A 18 11.51 -2.05 -6.99
CA PRO A 18 11.09 -3.44 -7.20
C PRO A 18 10.13 -3.61 -8.38
N SER A 19 9.70 -2.51 -9.01
CA SER A 19 8.68 -2.44 -10.04
C SER A 19 9.26 -1.79 -11.32
N SER A 20 8.65 -0.70 -11.79
CA SER A 20 9.11 0.03 -12.97
C SER A 20 10.32 0.93 -12.74
N CYS A 21 11.14 1.10 -13.78
CA CYS A 21 12.26 2.07 -13.81
C CYS A 21 11.75 3.52 -13.82
N ASP A 22 12.57 4.49 -13.41
CA ASP A 22 12.22 5.91 -13.50
C ASP A 22 13.26 6.73 -14.29
N ASP A 23 12.95 7.99 -14.59
CA ASP A 23 13.92 8.94 -15.15
C ASP A 23 15.05 9.19 -14.14
N ILE A 24 16.30 9.08 -14.60
CA ILE A 24 17.49 9.21 -13.74
C ILE A 24 17.55 10.54 -12.98
N ARG A 25 17.00 11.63 -13.54
CA ARG A 25 16.94 12.93 -12.86
C ARG A 25 15.97 12.86 -11.68
N LYS A 26 14.84 12.16 -11.84
CA LYS A 26 13.92 11.94 -10.72
C LYS A 26 14.54 11.06 -9.65
N THR A 27 15.31 10.03 -10.02
CA THR A 27 16.06 9.21 -9.06
C THR A 27 17.02 10.06 -8.21
N HIS A 28 17.79 10.96 -8.82
CA HIS A 28 18.66 11.86 -8.06
C HIS A 28 17.89 12.88 -7.21
N LEU A 29 16.74 13.37 -7.67
CA LEU A 29 15.88 14.26 -6.88
C LEU A 29 15.27 13.53 -5.67
N ALA A 30 14.86 12.27 -5.85
CA ALA A 30 14.36 11.39 -4.82
C ALA A 30 15.40 11.14 -3.72
N GLU A 31 16.64 10.84 -4.09
CA GLU A 31 17.75 10.72 -3.14
C GLU A 31 17.99 12.03 -2.38
N LYS A 32 18.10 13.16 -3.09
CA LYS A 32 18.28 14.48 -2.48
C LYS A 32 17.17 14.85 -1.52
N PHE A 33 15.92 14.50 -1.83
CA PHE A 33 14.79 14.75 -0.95
C PHE A 33 14.99 14.08 0.41
N LEU A 34 15.36 12.79 0.44
CA LEU A 34 15.61 12.08 1.70
C LEU A 34 16.80 12.66 2.48
N ILE A 35 17.86 13.06 1.77
CA ILE A 35 19.03 13.73 2.40
C ILE A 35 18.60 15.05 3.05
N ASN A 36 17.79 15.86 2.36
CA ASN A 36 17.27 17.13 2.90
C ASN A 36 16.30 16.92 4.06
N GLU A 37 15.58 15.80 4.06
CA GLU A 37 14.80 15.31 5.19
C GLU A 37 15.67 14.74 6.32
N GLY A 38 17.00 14.85 6.22
CA GLY A 38 17.94 14.50 7.28
C GLY A 38 18.20 13.00 7.43
N PHE A 39 18.01 12.21 6.38
CA PHE A 39 18.40 10.80 6.36
C PHE A 39 19.73 10.58 5.65
N LYS A 40 20.39 9.46 5.96
CA LYS A 40 21.39 8.87 5.06
C LYS A 40 20.67 8.02 4.04
N VAL A 41 21.19 7.90 2.82
CA VAL A 41 20.52 7.16 1.74
C VAL A 41 21.48 6.11 1.18
N LYS A 42 20.96 4.89 0.99
CA LYS A 42 21.63 3.80 0.28
C LYS A 42 20.75 3.41 -0.91
N MET A 43 21.21 3.73 -2.11
CA MET A 43 20.47 3.46 -3.34
C MET A 43 20.76 2.03 -3.82
N GLY A 44 19.71 1.25 -4.09
CA GLY A 44 19.79 -0.07 -4.70
C GLY A 44 20.18 0.00 -6.17
N LYS A 45 20.71 -1.10 -6.72
CA LYS A 45 21.11 -1.15 -8.12
C LYS A 45 19.92 -0.96 -9.06
N SER A 46 18.77 -1.53 -8.71
CA SER A 46 17.51 -1.41 -9.45
C SER A 46 17.08 0.05 -9.71
N CYS A 47 17.45 0.99 -8.85
CA CYS A 47 17.11 2.41 -9.02
C CYS A 47 17.75 3.06 -10.26
N TYR A 48 18.78 2.42 -10.84
CA TYR A 48 19.56 2.92 -11.97
C TYR A 48 19.46 2.04 -13.22
N GLU A 49 18.72 0.93 -13.14
CA GLU A 49 18.61 -0.04 -14.21
C GLU A 49 17.30 0.11 -14.97
N SER A 50 17.31 -0.32 -16.24
CA SER A 50 16.09 -0.39 -17.04
C SER A 50 16.09 -1.63 -17.94
N TYR A 51 14.95 -2.30 -18.00
CA TYR A 51 14.69 -3.41 -18.90
C TYR A 51 13.24 -3.32 -19.38
N GLY A 52 13.04 -2.62 -20.50
CA GLY A 52 11.69 -2.24 -20.95
C GLY A 52 11.02 -1.33 -19.92
N TYR A 53 9.87 -1.75 -19.40
CA TYR A 53 9.16 -1.03 -18.33
C TYR A 53 9.62 -1.42 -16.91
N LEU A 54 10.59 -2.32 -16.74
CA LEU A 54 11.08 -2.83 -15.45
C LEU A 54 12.36 -2.10 -15.01
N ALA A 55 12.55 -1.94 -13.70
CA ALA A 55 13.76 -1.42 -13.06
C ALA A 55 14.92 -2.43 -13.02
N GLY A 56 15.27 -2.96 -14.19
CA GLY A 56 16.24 -4.05 -14.35
C GLY A 56 15.61 -5.45 -14.30
N SER A 57 16.47 -6.46 -14.34
CA SER A 57 16.04 -7.86 -14.30
C SER A 57 15.38 -8.24 -12.98
N ASP A 58 14.62 -9.34 -13.01
CA ASP A 58 13.93 -9.90 -11.84
C ASP A 58 14.93 -10.18 -10.70
N GLN A 59 16.12 -10.69 -11.03
CA GLN A 59 17.19 -10.97 -10.07
C GLN A 59 17.76 -9.70 -9.44
N ILE A 60 17.95 -8.61 -10.19
CA ILE A 60 18.46 -7.36 -9.64
C ILE A 60 17.45 -6.77 -8.64
N ARG A 61 16.17 -6.73 -9.03
CA ARG A 61 15.09 -6.17 -8.21
C ARG A 61 14.86 -6.99 -6.93
N ALA A 62 14.87 -8.32 -7.03
CA ALA A 62 14.76 -9.21 -5.87
C ALA A 62 16.00 -9.09 -4.95
N LYS A 63 17.19 -9.06 -5.53
CA LYS A 63 18.45 -8.95 -4.76
C LYS A 63 18.49 -7.66 -3.96
N ASP A 64 18.09 -6.53 -4.52
CA ASP A 64 18.03 -5.25 -3.81
C ASP A 64 17.11 -5.33 -2.58
N ILE A 65 15.95 -5.97 -2.68
CA ILE A 65 15.06 -6.19 -1.52
C ILE A 65 15.80 -7.02 -0.46
N ASN A 66 16.29 -8.20 -0.84
CA ASN A 66 16.91 -9.14 0.10
C ASN A 66 18.16 -8.53 0.77
N ASP A 67 19.01 -7.84 0.00
CA ASP A 67 20.20 -7.17 0.50
C ASP A 67 19.84 -6.04 1.47
N MET A 68 18.86 -5.18 1.12
CA MET A 68 18.47 -4.06 1.98
C MET A 68 17.82 -4.53 3.27
N PHE A 69 17.12 -5.67 3.28
CA PHE A 69 16.62 -6.27 4.52
C PHE A 69 17.75 -6.90 5.34
N LYS A 70 18.71 -7.57 4.71
CA LYS A 70 19.87 -8.19 5.38
C LYS A 70 20.87 -7.18 5.94
N ASP A 71 20.93 -5.98 5.39
CA ASP A 71 21.89 -4.96 5.79
C ASP A 71 21.53 -4.30 7.13
N ASP A 72 22.36 -4.51 8.15
CA ASP A 72 22.21 -3.93 9.49
C ASP A 72 22.41 -2.40 9.52
N GLU A 73 23.04 -1.81 8.51
CA GLU A 73 23.17 -0.36 8.40
C GLU A 73 21.88 0.32 7.91
N VAL A 74 20.95 -0.43 7.32
CA VAL A 74 19.68 0.07 6.78
C VAL A 74 18.58 -0.04 7.83
N ASP A 75 18.11 1.12 8.31
CA ASP A 75 17.03 1.22 9.32
C ASP A 75 15.63 1.12 8.69
N GLY A 76 15.47 1.43 7.40
CA GLY A 76 14.19 1.38 6.69
C GLY A 76 14.34 1.40 5.17
N ILE A 77 13.31 0.94 4.46
CA ILE A 77 13.29 0.76 3.02
C ILE A 77 12.10 1.55 2.43
N ILE A 78 12.39 2.38 1.42
CA ILE A 78 11.38 3.13 0.67
C ILE A 78 11.46 2.74 -0.80
N CYS A 79 10.33 2.35 -1.39
CA CYS A 79 10.26 2.07 -2.82
C CYS A 79 10.27 3.37 -3.63
N LEU A 80 11.09 3.38 -4.69
CA LEU A 80 11.27 4.54 -5.56
C LEU A 80 9.97 4.93 -6.26
N ARG A 81 9.33 3.97 -6.96
CA ARG A 81 8.04 4.12 -7.64
C ARG A 81 7.32 2.79 -7.82
N GLY A 82 6.01 2.87 -8.07
CA GLY A 82 5.20 1.73 -8.49
C GLY A 82 5.30 1.51 -10.00
N GLY A 83 4.29 0.89 -10.59
CA GLY A 83 4.24 0.62 -12.02
C GLY A 83 3.84 -0.82 -12.26
N TYR A 84 4.75 -1.62 -12.79
CA TYR A 84 4.53 -3.05 -12.96
C TYR A 84 5.82 -3.83 -12.70
N GLY A 85 5.72 -4.94 -12.00
CA GLY A 85 6.78 -5.95 -11.95
C GLY A 85 7.00 -6.61 -10.59
N SER A 86 6.37 -6.14 -9.51
CA SER A 86 6.52 -6.72 -8.18
C SER A 86 6.10 -8.19 -8.12
N VAL A 87 5.03 -8.56 -8.82
CA VAL A 87 4.52 -9.94 -8.88
C VAL A 87 5.53 -10.89 -9.52
N ARG A 88 6.42 -10.40 -10.40
CA ARG A 88 7.44 -11.22 -11.08
C ARG A 88 8.58 -11.66 -10.17
N ILE A 89 8.72 -11.03 -9.01
CA ILE A 89 9.85 -11.25 -8.10
C ILE A 89 9.40 -11.79 -6.75
N ILE A 90 8.09 -11.97 -6.55
CA ILE A 90 7.51 -12.32 -5.25
C ILE A 90 7.99 -13.68 -4.73
N ASP A 91 8.34 -14.59 -5.63
CA ASP A 91 8.90 -15.93 -5.36
C ASP A 91 10.43 -15.94 -5.23
N LEU A 92 11.09 -14.81 -5.49
CA LEU A 92 12.54 -14.63 -5.34
C LEU A 92 12.92 -13.92 -4.03
N ILE A 93 11.93 -13.51 -3.23
CA ILE A 93 12.15 -12.78 -1.99
C ILE A 93 12.40 -13.77 -0.84
N ASP A 94 13.44 -13.50 -0.05
CA ASP A 94 13.73 -14.26 1.16
C ASP A 94 12.93 -13.69 2.34
N TYR A 95 11.73 -14.26 2.54
CA TYR A 95 10.81 -13.85 3.60
C TYR A 95 11.32 -14.15 5.01
N GLU A 96 12.23 -15.12 5.17
CA GLU A 96 12.86 -15.40 6.47
C GLU A 96 13.92 -14.35 6.80
N ILE A 97 14.70 -13.85 5.82
CA ILE A 97 15.57 -12.69 6.03
C ILE A 97 14.74 -11.48 6.48
N ILE A 98 13.60 -11.22 5.86
CA ILE A 98 12.72 -10.09 6.23
C ILE A 98 12.20 -10.23 7.66
N LYS A 99 11.72 -11.43 8.02
CA LYS A 99 11.22 -11.75 9.36
C LYS A 99 12.29 -11.58 10.44
N ASN A 100 13.52 -11.95 10.14
CA ASN A 100 14.65 -11.84 11.07
C ASN A 100 15.23 -10.40 11.13
N ASN A 101 14.92 -9.55 10.15
CA ASN A 101 15.43 -8.17 10.07
C ASN A 101 14.29 -7.14 9.87
N PRO A 102 13.32 -7.06 10.80
CA PRO A 102 12.14 -6.24 10.63
C PRO A 102 12.50 -4.74 10.58
N LYS A 103 12.27 -4.12 9.42
CA LYS A 103 12.49 -2.70 9.17
C LYS A 103 11.31 -2.08 8.43
N VAL A 104 11.22 -0.75 8.47
CA VAL A 104 10.16 -0.03 7.75
C VAL A 104 10.21 -0.43 6.28
N PHE A 105 9.07 -0.75 5.69
CA PHE A 105 8.94 -0.98 4.25
C PHE A 105 7.77 -0.17 3.72
N LEU A 106 8.05 0.81 2.85
CA LEU A 106 7.08 1.78 2.37
C LEU A 106 6.90 1.70 0.85
N GLY A 107 5.64 1.71 0.42
CA GLY A 107 5.24 1.98 -0.97
C GLY A 107 3.74 1.77 -1.18
N TYR A 108 3.24 1.93 -2.39
CA TYR A 108 1.84 1.61 -2.73
C TYR A 108 1.70 1.14 -4.19
N SER A 109 0.47 0.97 -4.67
CA SER A 109 0.18 0.57 -6.06
C SER A 109 0.73 -0.85 -6.33
N ASP A 110 1.61 -1.02 -7.32
CA ASP A 110 2.24 -2.31 -7.65
C ASP A 110 2.93 -2.98 -6.44
N ILE A 111 3.37 -2.22 -5.44
CA ILE A 111 4.01 -2.76 -4.22
C ILE A 111 3.04 -3.58 -3.36
N THR A 112 1.73 -3.46 -3.59
CA THR A 112 0.67 -4.23 -2.89
C THR A 112 0.98 -5.72 -2.81
N ALA A 113 1.50 -6.33 -3.88
CA ALA A 113 1.83 -7.76 -3.89
C ALA A 113 2.93 -8.11 -2.85
N LEU A 114 3.97 -7.27 -2.76
CA LEU A 114 5.01 -7.42 -1.74
C LEU A 114 4.48 -7.15 -0.33
N HIS A 115 3.61 -6.14 -0.16
CA HIS A 115 2.98 -5.86 1.13
C HIS A 115 2.22 -7.07 1.68
N ILE A 116 1.38 -7.69 0.84
CA ILE A 116 0.61 -8.87 1.21
C ILE A 116 1.53 -10.02 1.61
N ALA A 117 2.53 -10.33 0.77
CA ALA A 117 3.45 -11.43 1.03
C ALA A 117 4.31 -11.19 2.28
N ILE A 118 4.86 -9.99 2.48
CA ILE A 118 5.64 -9.64 3.68
C ILE A 118 4.79 -9.74 4.94
N ASN A 119 3.55 -9.24 4.92
CA ASN A 119 2.63 -9.36 6.05
C ASN A 119 2.35 -10.82 6.41
N GLN A 120 2.11 -11.67 5.41
CA GLN A 120 1.67 -13.06 5.62
C GLN A 120 2.83 -14.01 5.93
N LEU A 121 3.96 -13.87 5.23
CA LEU A 121 5.08 -14.81 5.29
C LEU A 121 6.14 -14.38 6.30
N SER A 122 6.29 -13.08 6.55
CA SER A 122 7.26 -12.54 7.51
C SER A 122 6.64 -11.99 8.79
N ASP A 123 5.30 -12.03 8.91
CA ASP A 123 4.53 -11.42 10.02
C ASP A 123 4.90 -9.94 10.26
N LEU A 124 5.38 -9.19 9.26
CA LEU A 124 5.90 -7.84 9.43
C LEU A 124 4.90 -6.77 8.99
N ILE A 125 4.61 -5.78 9.85
CA ILE A 125 3.87 -4.57 9.47
C ILE A 125 4.66 -3.77 8.42
N THR A 126 3.98 -3.44 7.33
CA THR A 126 4.49 -2.58 6.25
C THR A 126 3.64 -1.31 6.13
N PHE A 127 4.03 -0.36 5.29
CA PHE A 127 3.35 0.92 5.16
C PHE A 127 2.90 1.14 3.72
N HIS A 128 1.58 1.21 3.52
CA HIS A 128 0.98 1.65 2.29
C HIS A 128 0.99 3.18 2.26
N GLY A 129 1.81 3.79 1.41
CA GLY A 129 1.96 5.26 1.40
C GLY A 129 2.70 5.77 0.17
N PRO A 130 2.89 7.10 0.06
CA PRO A 130 3.40 7.77 -1.14
C PRO A 130 4.74 7.20 -1.58
N MET A 131 4.96 7.11 -2.89
CA MET A 131 6.23 6.72 -3.49
C MET A 131 7.18 7.90 -3.58
N LEU A 132 8.48 7.59 -3.50
CA LEU A 132 9.50 8.61 -3.38
C LEU A 132 9.57 9.51 -4.64
N SER A 133 9.63 8.94 -5.84
CA SER A 133 9.79 9.72 -7.07
C SER A 133 8.47 10.17 -7.72
N SER A 134 7.36 9.50 -7.41
CA SER A 134 6.05 9.81 -8.00
C SER A 134 5.30 10.90 -7.22
N ASP A 135 5.45 10.90 -5.89
CA ASP A 135 4.66 11.77 -5.01
C ASP A 135 5.54 12.72 -4.18
N MET A 136 6.55 12.20 -3.48
CA MET A 136 7.26 13.00 -2.48
C MET A 136 8.07 14.16 -3.08
N ILE A 137 8.59 13.98 -4.30
CA ILE A 137 9.33 15.02 -5.02
C ILE A 137 8.45 15.89 -5.93
N LYS A 138 7.13 15.66 -5.96
CA LYS A 138 6.20 16.36 -6.86
C LYS A 138 4.90 16.73 -6.15
N ASP A 139 4.74 18.03 -5.84
CA ASP A 139 3.52 18.57 -5.22
C ASP A 139 3.10 17.79 -3.96
N PHE A 140 4.08 17.52 -3.08
CA PHE A 140 3.88 16.72 -1.89
C PHE A 140 3.11 17.52 -0.84
N LYS A 141 1.79 17.30 -0.80
CA LYS A 141 0.88 18.04 0.08
C LYS A 141 1.22 17.79 1.55
N ARG A 142 1.04 18.83 2.36
CA ARG A 142 1.33 18.81 3.80
C ARG A 142 0.61 17.67 4.53
N TYR A 143 -0.64 17.37 4.15
CA TYR A 143 -1.39 16.24 4.69
C TYR A 143 -0.63 14.91 4.50
N SER A 144 -0.19 14.63 3.28
CA SER A 144 0.53 13.39 2.95
C SER A 144 1.89 13.34 3.66
N TYR A 145 2.59 14.48 3.73
CA TYR A 145 3.84 14.63 4.48
C TYR A 145 3.66 14.29 5.95
N ASP A 146 2.66 14.87 6.61
CA ASP A 146 2.44 14.66 8.04
C ASP A 146 2.02 13.22 8.33
N TYR A 147 1.12 12.64 7.52
CA TYR A 147 0.75 11.22 7.67
C TYR A 147 1.95 10.28 7.50
N LEU A 148 2.82 10.54 6.53
CA LEU A 148 4.02 9.75 6.31
C LEU A 148 4.95 9.84 7.53
N PHE A 149 5.39 11.04 7.88
CA PHE A 149 6.41 11.20 8.91
C PHE A 149 5.89 10.97 10.34
N ASP A 150 4.59 11.12 10.60
CA ASP A 150 4.00 10.68 11.87
C ASP A 150 4.12 9.16 12.06
N ASN A 151 3.88 8.37 10.99
CA ASN A 151 4.05 6.92 11.03
C ASN A 151 5.52 6.48 11.12
N LEU A 152 6.41 7.17 10.43
CA LEU A 152 7.81 6.77 10.35
C LEU A 152 8.67 7.24 11.53
N LEU A 153 8.45 8.47 12.00
CA LEU A 153 9.31 9.16 12.98
C LEU A 153 8.66 9.35 14.35
N LYS A 154 7.34 9.13 14.47
CA LYS A 154 6.57 9.31 15.71
C LYS A 154 5.78 8.05 16.03
N GLU A 155 4.72 8.19 16.83
CA GLU A 155 3.89 7.07 17.29
C GLU A 155 2.80 6.67 16.28
N GLY A 156 2.85 7.23 15.06
CA GLY A 156 1.75 7.16 14.12
C GLY A 156 0.55 8.01 14.56
N ARG A 157 -0.57 7.78 13.89
CA ARG A 157 -1.86 8.39 14.22
C ARG A 157 -2.78 7.32 14.81
N ASN A 158 -3.64 7.71 15.73
CA ASN A 158 -4.62 6.82 16.35
C ASN A 158 -5.92 6.73 15.52
N LYS A 159 -6.04 7.47 14.42
CA LYS A 159 -7.22 7.48 13.56
C LYS A 159 -6.83 7.69 12.09
N LEU A 160 -7.54 7.02 11.19
CA LEU A 160 -7.49 7.28 9.75
C LEU A 160 -8.56 8.31 9.41
N GLU A 161 -8.13 9.54 9.13
CA GLU A 161 -9.01 10.68 8.86
C GLU A 161 -8.62 11.38 7.57
N ASN A 162 -9.60 11.58 6.71
CA ASN A 162 -9.47 12.41 5.53
C ASN A 162 -9.07 13.87 5.88
N PRO A 163 -8.62 14.65 4.88
CA PRO A 163 -8.54 16.11 5.00
C PRO A 163 -9.86 16.72 5.48
N LYS A 164 -9.80 17.89 6.15
CA LYS A 164 -10.94 18.50 6.86
C LYS A 164 -12.24 18.62 6.03
N ASP A 165 -12.12 18.87 4.73
CA ASP A 165 -13.26 19.12 3.85
C ASP A 165 -13.76 17.86 3.12
N GLU A 166 -13.18 16.70 3.40
CA GLU A 166 -13.44 15.44 2.72
C GLU A 166 -14.03 14.41 3.69
N LYS A 167 -15.28 13.99 3.48
CA LYS A 167 -15.95 13.04 4.37
C LYS A 167 -15.69 11.59 3.95
N ILE A 168 -15.37 10.74 4.93
CA ILE A 168 -15.50 9.29 4.79
C ILE A 168 -17.00 8.97 4.76
N LYS A 169 -17.44 8.20 3.76
CA LYS A 169 -18.86 7.94 3.51
C LYS A 169 -19.20 6.48 3.84
N CYS A 170 -20.38 6.27 4.40
CA CYS A 170 -20.90 4.93 4.68
C CYS A 170 -21.52 4.32 3.41
N LEU A 171 -21.12 3.10 3.05
CA LEU A 171 -21.79 2.30 2.02
C LEU A 171 -22.71 1.25 2.65
N VAL A 172 -22.20 0.53 3.67
CA VAL A 172 -22.92 -0.50 4.42
C VAL A 172 -22.67 -0.26 5.90
N LYS A 173 -23.75 -0.13 6.68
CA LYS A 173 -23.68 0.17 8.11
C LYS A 173 -23.17 -1.02 8.92
N GLY A 174 -22.46 -0.72 10.00
CA GLY A 174 -22.07 -1.70 11.00
C GLY A 174 -20.73 -1.37 11.64
N ARG A 175 -20.25 -2.31 12.45
CA ARG A 175 -18.96 -2.22 13.13
C ARG A 175 -18.11 -3.43 12.84
N ALA A 176 -16.82 -3.22 12.71
CA ALA A 176 -15.86 -4.26 12.44
C ALA A 176 -14.57 -4.01 13.22
N LYS A 177 -13.86 -5.09 13.52
CA LYS A 177 -12.53 -5.05 14.11
C LYS A 177 -11.67 -6.11 13.43
N GLY A 178 -10.44 -5.74 13.09
CA GLY A 178 -9.51 -6.67 12.45
C GLY A 178 -8.23 -6.00 12.00
N LYS A 179 -7.26 -6.82 11.58
CA LYS A 179 -6.04 -6.33 10.95
C LYS A 179 -6.34 -5.76 9.57
N ILE A 180 -5.68 -4.66 9.20
CA ILE A 180 -5.76 -4.12 7.84
C ILE A 180 -4.97 -5.02 6.88
N THR A 181 -5.55 -5.29 5.70
CA THR A 181 -4.86 -5.89 4.56
C THR A 181 -5.38 -5.30 3.25
N GLY A 182 -4.71 -5.57 2.12
CA GLY A 182 -5.12 -5.11 0.78
C GLY A 182 -4.22 -4.01 0.22
N GLY A 183 -4.80 -3.12 -0.59
CA GLY A 183 -4.10 -2.12 -1.39
C GLY A 183 -4.71 -2.03 -2.79
N ASN A 184 -3.89 -2.08 -3.82
CA ASN A 184 -4.36 -2.00 -5.21
C ASN A 184 -5.17 -3.24 -5.62
N LEU A 185 -6.40 -3.04 -6.10
CA LEU A 185 -7.34 -4.12 -6.43
C LEU A 185 -6.80 -5.03 -7.54
N ALA A 186 -6.25 -4.47 -8.62
CA ALA A 186 -5.62 -5.28 -9.67
C ALA A 186 -4.52 -6.19 -9.12
N LEU A 187 -3.66 -5.69 -8.25
CA LEU A 187 -2.60 -6.50 -7.64
C LEU A 187 -3.14 -7.53 -6.64
N VAL A 188 -4.12 -7.16 -5.80
CA VAL A 188 -4.81 -8.10 -4.89
C VAL A 188 -5.41 -9.26 -5.69
N THR A 189 -6.02 -8.99 -6.84
CA THR A 189 -6.62 -10.04 -7.67
C THR A 189 -5.61 -10.86 -8.46
N SER A 190 -4.42 -10.32 -8.74
CA SER A 190 -3.40 -10.98 -9.56
C SER A 190 -2.80 -12.23 -8.92
N THR A 191 -2.74 -12.30 -7.59
CA THR A 191 -2.18 -13.44 -6.85
C THR A 191 -3.22 -14.45 -6.38
N ILE A 192 -4.51 -14.23 -6.62
CA ILE A 192 -5.57 -15.19 -6.23
C ILE A 192 -5.33 -16.55 -6.92
N GLY A 193 -5.27 -17.60 -6.10
CA GLY A 193 -4.99 -18.98 -6.52
C GLY A 193 -3.51 -19.38 -6.44
N THR A 194 -2.64 -18.53 -5.89
CA THR A 194 -1.24 -18.85 -5.58
C THR A 194 -1.00 -18.84 -4.07
N GLU A 195 0.18 -19.28 -3.62
CA GLU A 195 0.57 -19.20 -2.19
C GLU A 195 0.67 -17.76 -1.66
N TYR A 196 0.74 -16.77 -2.56
CA TYR A 196 0.78 -15.34 -2.25
C TYR A 196 -0.61 -14.69 -2.30
N GLU A 197 -1.68 -15.48 -2.40
CA GLU A 197 -3.03 -14.94 -2.36
C GLU A 197 -3.31 -14.25 -1.02
N ILE A 198 -4.13 -13.19 -1.07
CA ILE A 198 -4.51 -12.45 0.12
C ILE A 198 -5.38 -13.32 1.04
N ASP A 199 -5.05 -13.33 2.34
CA ASP A 199 -5.93 -13.82 3.38
C ASP A 199 -6.72 -12.63 3.95
N THR A 200 -8.03 -12.64 3.75
CA THR A 200 -8.94 -11.58 4.21
C THR A 200 -9.76 -11.99 5.43
N LYS A 201 -9.61 -13.21 5.94
CA LYS A 201 -10.49 -13.78 6.97
C LYS A 201 -10.42 -12.99 8.27
N GLY A 202 -11.55 -12.40 8.67
CA GLY A 202 -11.66 -11.57 9.88
C GLY A 202 -10.83 -10.28 9.81
N LYS A 203 -10.36 -9.88 8.64
CA LYS A 203 -9.54 -8.67 8.43
C LYS A 203 -10.36 -7.52 7.88
N ILE A 204 -9.82 -6.31 7.99
CA ILE A 204 -10.35 -5.14 7.30
C ILE A 204 -9.67 -5.04 5.94
N LEU A 205 -10.43 -5.27 4.88
CA LEU A 205 -9.94 -5.26 3.51
C LEU A 205 -9.97 -3.84 2.93
N MET A 206 -8.81 -3.33 2.55
CA MET A 206 -8.67 -2.06 1.85
C MET A 206 -8.49 -2.28 0.36
N LEU A 207 -9.23 -1.54 -0.47
CA LEU A 207 -9.13 -1.60 -1.93
C LEU A 207 -9.11 -0.20 -2.53
N GLU A 208 -8.18 0.02 -3.45
CA GLU A 208 -8.04 1.20 -4.29
C GLU A 208 -7.62 0.77 -5.71
N ASP A 209 -7.80 1.62 -6.72
CA ASP A 209 -7.28 1.33 -8.06
C ASP A 209 -7.11 2.61 -8.88
N ILE A 210 -6.53 2.50 -10.08
CA ILE A 210 -6.31 3.64 -10.98
C ILE A 210 -6.53 3.27 -12.45
N ASP A 211 -7.11 4.19 -13.22
CA ASP A 211 -7.23 4.14 -14.69
C ASP A 211 -8.00 2.93 -15.24
N GLU A 212 -8.73 2.20 -14.40
CA GLU A 212 -9.50 1.04 -14.80
C GLU A 212 -10.93 1.37 -15.24
N GLN A 213 -11.39 0.71 -16.31
CA GLN A 213 -12.79 0.82 -16.71
C GLN A 213 -13.71 0.12 -15.69
N PRO A 214 -14.95 0.61 -15.47
CA PRO A 214 -15.87 0.01 -14.50
C PRO A 214 -16.06 -1.51 -14.69
N TYR A 215 -16.15 -2.01 -15.92
CA TYR A 215 -16.29 -3.46 -16.18
C TYR A 215 -15.06 -4.29 -15.76
N ARG A 216 -13.87 -3.68 -15.67
CA ARG A 216 -12.67 -4.35 -15.16
C ARG A 216 -12.66 -4.38 -13.64
N ILE A 217 -13.08 -3.29 -13.00
CA ILE A 217 -13.34 -3.25 -11.55
C ILE A 217 -14.38 -4.33 -11.19
N ASP A 218 -15.49 -4.39 -11.93
CA ASP A 218 -16.53 -5.41 -11.80
C ASP A 218 -15.92 -6.81 -11.84
N ARG A 219 -15.19 -7.14 -12.91
CA ARG A 219 -14.52 -8.44 -13.05
C ARG A 219 -13.61 -8.77 -11.85
N MET A 220 -12.85 -7.80 -11.36
CA MET A 220 -11.92 -7.99 -10.24
C MET A 220 -12.66 -8.18 -8.91
N LEU A 221 -13.68 -7.37 -8.63
CA LEU A 221 -14.53 -7.54 -7.45
C LEU A 221 -15.30 -8.87 -7.51
N ASN A 222 -15.78 -9.28 -8.67
CA ASN A 222 -16.39 -10.60 -8.86
C ASN A 222 -15.39 -11.74 -8.64
N LYS A 223 -14.12 -11.58 -9.05
CA LYS A 223 -13.07 -12.58 -8.73
C LYS A 223 -12.92 -12.72 -7.21
N LEU A 224 -12.84 -11.62 -6.46
CA LEU A 224 -12.77 -11.65 -4.99
C LEU A 224 -14.05 -12.18 -4.34
N ARG A 225 -15.22 -11.93 -4.93
CA ARG A 225 -16.50 -12.50 -4.47
C ARG A 225 -16.52 -14.02 -4.63
N LEU A 226 -16.15 -14.51 -5.81
CA LEU A 226 -16.18 -15.92 -6.16
C LEU A 226 -15.09 -16.74 -5.45
N SER A 227 -13.96 -16.12 -5.10
CA SER A 227 -12.92 -16.75 -4.27
C SER A 227 -13.18 -16.63 -2.76
N GLY A 228 -14.33 -16.11 -2.34
CA GLY A 228 -14.71 -15.97 -0.93
C GLY A 228 -14.07 -14.80 -0.19
N LYS A 229 -13.08 -14.12 -0.79
CA LYS A 229 -12.28 -13.08 -0.13
C LYS A 229 -13.10 -11.89 0.37
N LEU A 230 -14.11 -11.47 -0.38
CA LEU A 230 -14.99 -10.39 0.08
C LEU A 230 -15.84 -10.83 1.28
N LYS A 231 -16.37 -12.06 1.27
CA LYS A 231 -17.23 -12.59 2.34
C LYS A 231 -16.45 -12.83 3.64
N ASP A 232 -15.19 -13.23 3.51
CA ASP A 232 -14.32 -13.53 4.65
C ASP A 232 -13.86 -12.27 5.40
N ALA A 233 -13.93 -11.09 4.77
CA ALA A 233 -13.56 -9.82 5.40
C ALA A 233 -14.54 -9.42 6.51
N ALA A 234 -14.01 -8.89 7.62
CA ALA A 234 -14.82 -8.32 8.70
C ALA A 234 -15.38 -6.94 8.36
N GLY A 235 -14.67 -6.19 7.52
CA GLY A 235 -15.05 -4.85 7.05
C GLY A 235 -14.28 -4.48 5.79
N ILE A 236 -14.80 -3.51 5.03
CA ILE A 236 -14.20 -3.06 3.77
C ILE A 236 -14.00 -1.55 3.79
N ILE A 237 -12.83 -1.10 3.36
CA ILE A 237 -12.49 0.32 3.20
C ILE A 237 -12.13 0.55 1.74
N LEU A 238 -12.93 1.35 1.05
CA LEU A 238 -12.70 1.73 -0.34
C LEU A 238 -11.98 3.08 -0.39
N GLY A 239 -10.78 3.04 -0.97
CA GLY A 239 -9.91 4.18 -1.15
C GLY A 239 -10.27 4.99 -2.38
N ASP A 240 -9.24 5.56 -2.99
CA ASP A 240 -9.38 6.24 -4.26
C ASP A 240 -9.39 5.25 -5.44
N PHE A 241 -10.39 5.38 -6.30
CA PHE A 241 -10.48 4.67 -7.57
C PHE A 241 -10.22 5.70 -8.67
N ASN A 242 -8.98 6.16 -8.74
CA ASN A 242 -8.59 7.34 -9.50
C ASN A 242 -8.84 7.13 -10.99
N ASN A 243 -9.60 8.03 -11.62
CA ASN A 243 -9.95 7.94 -13.04
C ASN A 243 -10.58 6.60 -13.45
N CYS A 244 -11.21 5.87 -12.52
CA CYS A 244 -11.93 4.64 -12.82
C CYS A 244 -13.34 4.92 -13.34
N ILE A 245 -13.42 5.70 -14.42
CA ILE A 245 -14.68 6.19 -15.01
C ILE A 245 -14.93 5.56 -16.38
N PRO A 246 -16.20 5.41 -16.80
CA PRO A 246 -16.51 4.96 -18.15
C PRO A 246 -16.07 6.01 -19.17
N ASN A 247 -15.13 5.67 -20.05
CA ASN A 247 -14.65 6.60 -21.10
C ASN A 247 -14.47 5.94 -22.47
N LYS A 248 -14.78 4.64 -22.61
CA LYS A 248 -14.65 3.89 -23.88
C LYS A 248 -15.97 3.50 -24.52
N ARG A 249 -17.09 3.57 -23.78
CA ARG A 249 -18.42 3.12 -24.22
C ARG A 249 -19.48 4.07 -23.69
N GLU A 250 -20.47 4.36 -24.52
CA GLU A 250 -21.63 5.16 -24.12
C GLU A 250 -22.51 4.40 -23.11
N ASN A 251 -22.76 3.12 -23.37
CA ASN A 251 -23.49 2.25 -22.46
C ASN A 251 -22.52 1.55 -21.50
N SER A 252 -22.38 2.09 -20.29
CA SER A 252 -21.57 1.50 -19.21
C SER A 252 -22.20 1.79 -17.85
N LEU A 253 -22.03 0.87 -16.91
CA LEU A 253 -22.20 1.18 -15.49
C LEU A 253 -21.14 2.19 -15.05
N THR A 254 -21.51 3.03 -14.09
CA THR A 254 -20.60 3.84 -13.29
C THR A 254 -19.85 2.96 -12.30
N LEU A 255 -18.72 3.45 -11.79
CA LEU A 255 -17.97 2.79 -10.73
C LEU A 255 -18.85 2.51 -9.50
N MET A 256 -19.68 3.47 -9.09
CA MET A 256 -20.50 3.33 -7.89
C MET A 256 -21.64 2.33 -8.08
N GLU A 257 -22.20 2.18 -9.28
CA GLU A 257 -23.16 1.12 -9.58
C GLU A 257 -22.51 -0.26 -9.43
N VAL A 258 -21.33 -0.47 -10.03
CA VAL A 258 -20.55 -1.72 -9.87
C VAL A 258 -20.25 -2.03 -8.41
N ILE A 259 -19.75 -1.03 -7.65
CA ILE A 259 -19.47 -1.20 -6.21
C ILE A 259 -20.75 -1.54 -5.45
N ASN A 260 -21.86 -0.86 -5.73
CA ASN A 260 -23.14 -1.11 -5.07
C ASN A 260 -23.62 -2.55 -5.34
N ASP A 261 -23.61 -2.99 -6.58
CA ASP A 261 -24.13 -4.29 -7.00
C ASP A 261 -23.36 -5.47 -6.37
N ILE A 262 -22.05 -5.31 -6.15
CA ILE A 262 -21.20 -6.37 -5.61
C ILE A 262 -21.08 -6.28 -4.09
N ILE A 263 -20.90 -5.08 -3.52
CA ILE A 263 -20.54 -4.92 -2.10
C ILE A 263 -21.77 -4.85 -1.20
N LYS A 264 -22.84 -4.14 -1.58
CA LYS A 264 -24.02 -3.99 -0.71
C LYS A 264 -24.67 -5.33 -0.33
N PRO A 265 -24.85 -6.31 -1.24
CA PRO A 265 -25.47 -7.58 -0.90
C PRO A 265 -24.69 -8.42 0.12
N LEU A 266 -23.40 -8.13 0.34
CA LEU A 266 -22.57 -8.84 1.31
C LEU A 266 -22.96 -8.52 2.76
N ASN A 267 -23.62 -7.39 3.02
CA ASN A 267 -23.94 -6.90 4.37
C ASN A 267 -22.71 -6.79 5.30
N ILE A 268 -21.54 -6.50 4.74
CA ILE A 268 -20.29 -6.30 5.47
C ILE A 268 -20.06 -4.79 5.68
N PRO A 269 -19.72 -4.33 6.91
CA PRO A 269 -19.48 -2.91 7.19
C PRO A 269 -18.50 -2.31 6.18
N THR A 270 -18.93 -1.28 5.46
CA THR A 270 -18.15 -0.72 4.36
C THR A 270 -18.17 0.81 4.36
N VAL A 271 -17.00 1.43 4.23
CA VAL A 271 -16.84 2.86 3.96
C VAL A 271 -16.14 3.09 2.63
N TYR A 272 -16.33 4.28 2.06
CA TYR A 272 -15.67 4.72 0.83
C TYR A 272 -15.27 6.19 0.90
N ASN A 273 -14.54 6.66 -0.12
CA ASN A 273 -13.92 7.99 -0.19
C ASN A 273 -12.84 8.18 0.90
N VAL A 274 -12.14 7.11 1.30
CA VAL A 274 -11.00 7.24 2.22
C VAL A 274 -9.77 7.66 1.41
N LYS A 275 -9.08 8.72 1.79
CA LYS A 275 -7.98 9.31 1.00
C LYS A 275 -6.67 8.53 1.11
N PHE A 276 -6.65 7.31 0.56
CA PHE A 276 -5.46 6.51 0.28
C PHE A 276 -5.49 6.00 -1.15
N GLY A 277 -4.34 5.56 -1.67
CA GLY A 277 -4.19 5.13 -3.06
C GLY A 277 -3.75 6.27 -3.97
N HIS A 278 -4.20 6.24 -5.22
CA HIS A 278 -3.77 7.16 -6.27
C HIS A 278 -4.42 8.58 -6.23
N CYS A 279 -4.68 9.10 -5.04
CA CYS A 279 -5.13 10.48 -4.82
C CYS A 279 -3.97 11.39 -4.37
N ASN A 280 -4.12 12.71 -4.56
CA ASN A 280 -3.26 13.70 -3.91
C ASN A 280 -4.14 14.77 -3.25
N PRO A 281 -4.16 14.91 -1.90
CA PRO A 281 -3.32 14.22 -0.92
C PRO A 281 -3.73 12.75 -0.64
N THR A 282 -2.81 11.97 -0.07
CA THR A 282 -2.96 10.54 0.26
C THR A 282 -2.38 10.25 1.65
N MET A 283 -3.00 9.34 2.41
CA MET A 283 -2.52 8.94 3.74
C MET A 283 -1.55 7.76 3.68
N THR A 284 -0.67 7.69 4.69
CA THR A 284 0.16 6.51 4.95
C THR A 284 -0.54 5.61 5.96
N ILE A 285 -0.75 4.34 5.61
CA ILE A 285 -1.50 3.36 6.41
C ILE A 285 -0.59 2.17 6.72
N PRO A 286 -0.40 1.82 8.01
CA PRO A 286 0.30 0.61 8.40
C PRO A 286 -0.57 -0.62 8.10
N LEU A 287 -0.11 -1.49 7.20
CA LEU A 287 -0.76 -2.75 6.86
C LEU A 287 -0.38 -3.84 7.88
N GLY A 288 -1.38 -4.62 8.31
CA GLY A 288 -1.24 -5.63 9.35
C GLY A 288 -1.56 -5.14 10.77
N ILE A 289 -1.78 -3.83 10.93
CA ILE A 289 -2.22 -3.27 12.21
C ILE A 289 -3.71 -3.52 12.44
N GLU A 290 -4.10 -3.75 13.69
CA GLU A 290 -5.51 -3.86 14.06
C GLU A 290 -6.18 -2.49 14.16
N ILE A 291 -7.37 -2.39 13.58
CA ILE A 291 -8.23 -1.22 13.68
C ILE A 291 -9.65 -1.60 14.11
N GLU A 292 -10.36 -0.62 14.64
CA GLU A 292 -11.81 -0.64 14.86
C GLU A 292 -12.49 0.33 13.90
N MET A 293 -13.60 -0.13 13.32
CA MET A 293 -14.36 0.57 12.30
C MET A 293 -15.81 0.72 12.76
N ASP A 294 -16.33 1.94 12.67
CA ASP A 294 -17.76 2.26 12.72
C ASP A 294 -18.11 2.96 11.41
N SER A 295 -18.72 2.22 10.49
CA SER A 295 -18.94 2.68 9.11
C SER A 295 -19.99 3.79 9.03
N GLU A 296 -20.98 3.78 9.93
CA GLU A 296 -22.03 4.79 9.99
C GLU A 296 -21.47 6.16 10.39
N LYS A 297 -20.49 6.18 11.31
CA LYS A 297 -19.82 7.40 11.75
C LYS A 297 -18.60 7.78 10.90
N GLY A 298 -18.15 6.91 9.99
CA GLY A 298 -16.89 7.08 9.27
C GLY A 298 -15.67 7.09 10.19
N ASN A 299 -15.73 6.39 11.32
CA ASN A 299 -14.65 6.33 12.30
C ASN A 299 -13.79 5.09 12.07
N LEU A 300 -12.49 5.29 11.85
CA LEU A 300 -11.49 4.25 11.65
C LEU A 300 -10.35 4.47 12.66
N VAL A 301 -10.37 3.73 13.76
CA VAL A 301 -9.47 3.92 14.91
C VAL A 301 -8.36 2.86 14.90
N ILE A 302 -7.11 3.29 15.05
CA ILE A 302 -5.94 2.42 15.10
C ILE A 302 -5.68 2.02 16.56
N ASN A 303 -5.65 0.73 16.84
CA ASN A 303 -5.59 0.19 18.21
C ASN A 303 -4.18 0.08 18.79
N SER A 304 -3.13 0.31 17.99
CA SER A 304 -1.75 0.24 18.49
C SER A 304 -0.78 1.12 17.70
N ILE A 305 0.38 1.40 18.27
CA ILE A 305 1.47 2.11 17.60
C ILE A 305 2.09 1.18 16.54
N PRO A 306 2.30 1.62 15.28
CA PRO A 306 2.79 0.76 14.20
C PRO A 306 4.30 0.43 14.28
N THR A 307 5.07 1.17 15.08
CA THR A 307 6.52 1.04 15.22
C THR A 307 6.96 0.89 16.68
N PHE A 308 8.04 0.17 16.94
CA PHE A 308 8.65 0.14 18.28
C PHE A 308 9.60 1.32 18.50
N LYS A 309 9.58 1.88 19.71
CA LYS A 309 10.58 2.88 20.12
C LYS A 309 11.95 2.19 20.15
N LYS A 310 12.96 2.85 19.57
CA LYS A 310 14.37 2.42 19.66
C LYS A 310 14.90 2.69 21.05
#